data_AF-A0A957SG46-F1
#
_entry.id   AF-A0A957SG46-F1
#
_cell.length_a   1.000
_cell.length_b   1.000
_cell.length_c   1.000
_cell.angle_alpha   90.00
_cell.angle_beta   90.00
_cell.angle_gamma   90.00
#
_symmetry.space_group_name_H-M   'P 1'
#
loop_
_entity.id
_entity.type
_entity.pdbx_description
1 polymer ?
#
loop_
_entity_poly.entity_id
_entity_poly.type
_entity_poly.pdbx_seq_one_letter_code
_entity_poly.pdbx_strand_id
1 'polypeptide(L)'
;EQLALLLARGILDRGRRGLYRTYVARADWLPVVRGRLDLPRMMGQPPQMVVPCHFQEQTSDVEENRILLWTLHQLLRSGLCTEETRPTIRRAYRLLANSVTLQPCRAEQCRQRRYDRLNRDYQPLHALCAFFLRHVNPSLDAGEQEAPAFLVNSEQLFERFVHRWLAAHLATPQSPADDAPGARDLYLAPQLRYDLADELNFRIDIALFAGDKAICVMDTKYKAPNGLPAAADVQQVLAYAHAVQARQAVLVYPVRLPRPLDITIHGIRLRSTSFDVSGDLDAAGRAFVTQIGGVGEVQGI
;
A
#
# COMPACT_ATOMS: atom_id res chain seq x y z
N GLU A 1 -0.50 -11.38 11.80
CA GLU A 1 -0.91 -10.53 12.96
C GLU A 1 -0.74 -9.03 12.75
N GLN A 2 0.46 -8.53 12.47
CA GLN A 2 0.71 -7.08 12.33
C GLN A 2 -0.21 -6.38 11.32
N LEU A 3 -0.50 -7.00 10.17
CA LEU A 3 -1.45 -6.46 9.19
C LEU A 3 -2.89 -6.37 9.72
N ALA A 4 -3.30 -7.29 10.61
CA ALA A 4 -4.63 -7.28 11.20
C ALA A 4 -4.74 -6.17 12.25
N LEU A 5 -3.68 -5.93 13.02
CA LEU A 5 -3.56 -4.76 13.89
C LEU A 5 -3.57 -3.45 13.10
N LEU A 6 -2.86 -3.39 11.97
CA LEU A 6 -2.83 -2.22 11.09
C LEU A 6 -4.25 -1.89 10.59
N LEU A 7 -4.98 -2.91 10.10
CA LEU A 7 -6.37 -2.76 9.69
C LEU A 7 -7.24 -2.27 10.85
N ALA A 8 -7.18 -2.92 12.01
CA ALA A 8 -8.01 -2.56 13.17
C ALA A 8 -7.72 -1.13 13.67
N ARG A 9 -6.44 -0.74 13.77
CA ARG A 9 -6.05 0.63 14.16
C ARG A 9 -6.52 1.66 13.14
N GLY A 10 -6.39 1.37 11.84
CA GLY A 10 -6.90 2.22 10.78
C GLY A 10 -8.41 2.42 10.83
N ILE A 11 -9.18 1.35 11.10
CA ILE A 11 -10.64 1.42 11.31
C ILE A 11 -11.00 2.25 12.54
N LEU A 12 -10.28 2.06 13.66
CA LEU A 12 -10.49 2.86 14.86
C LEU A 12 -10.18 4.35 14.62
N ASP A 13 -9.12 4.65 13.86
CA ASP A 13 -8.78 6.01 13.49
C ASP A 13 -9.85 6.65 12.60
N ARG A 14 -10.34 5.91 11.59
CA ARG A 14 -11.49 6.36 10.79
C ARG A 14 -12.72 6.59 11.65
N GLY A 15 -12.99 5.71 12.60
CA GLY A 15 -14.09 5.85 13.55
C GLY A 15 -14.01 7.16 14.35
N ARG A 16 -12.80 7.57 14.80
CA ARG A 16 -12.59 8.85 15.47
C ARG A 16 -12.88 10.06 14.58
N ARG A 17 -12.65 9.94 13.27
CA ARG A 17 -12.96 10.98 12.27
C ARG A 17 -14.42 10.94 11.78
N GLY A 18 -15.18 9.91 12.18
CA GLY A 18 -16.51 9.62 11.69
C GLY A 18 -16.50 8.64 10.50
N LEU A 19 -17.36 7.62 10.56
CA LEU A 19 -17.52 6.67 9.45
C LEU A 19 -18.04 7.38 8.20
N TYR A 20 -17.63 6.89 7.03
CA TYR A 20 -18.21 7.34 5.77
C TYR A 20 -19.73 7.10 5.77
N ARG A 21 -20.47 8.10 5.29
CA ARG A 21 -21.93 8.08 5.25
C ARG A 21 -22.40 8.54 3.88
N THR A 22 -23.48 7.93 3.40
CA THR A 22 -24.15 8.36 2.17
C THR A 22 -25.59 8.71 2.46
N TYR A 23 -26.20 9.48 1.56
CA TYR A 23 -27.62 9.77 1.60
C TYR A 23 -28.36 8.72 0.77
N VAL A 24 -29.24 7.97 1.43
CA VAL A 24 -30.10 7.00 0.78
C VAL A 24 -31.52 7.56 0.75
N ALA A 25 -32.17 7.49 -0.41
CA ALA A 25 -33.56 7.88 -0.54
C ALA A 25 -34.45 6.89 0.22
N ARG A 26 -35.30 7.40 1.10
CA ARG A 26 -36.22 6.63 1.92
C ARG A 26 -37.62 7.19 1.77
N ALA A 27 -38.60 6.28 1.69
CA ALA A 27 -40.02 6.58 1.68
C ALA A 27 -40.66 5.94 2.91
N ASP A 28 -41.21 6.74 3.81
CA ASP A 28 -41.77 6.25 5.08
C ASP A 28 -42.98 7.08 5.55
N TRP A 29 -43.80 6.51 6.44
CA TRP A 29 -44.91 7.22 7.08
C TRP A 29 -44.44 7.80 8.41
N LEU A 30 -44.45 9.12 8.53
CA LEU A 30 -43.89 9.82 9.69
C LEU A 30 -44.95 10.68 10.38
N PRO A 31 -44.91 10.81 11.72
CA PRO A 31 -45.82 11.70 12.45
C PRO A 31 -45.54 13.19 12.19
N VAL A 32 -44.41 13.49 11.55
CA VAL A 32 -43.97 14.85 11.18
C VAL A 32 -43.49 14.85 9.74
N VAL A 33 -43.65 15.98 9.06
CA VAL A 33 -43.17 16.15 7.68
C VAL A 33 -41.64 16.16 7.67
N ARG A 34 -41.03 15.22 6.93
CA ARG A 34 -39.58 15.17 6.70
C ARG A 34 -39.30 15.06 5.20
N GLY A 35 -38.54 16.00 4.64
CA GLY A 35 -38.28 15.99 3.19
C GLY A 35 -39.50 16.41 2.37
N ARG A 36 -39.85 15.63 1.34
CA ARG A 36 -40.97 15.90 0.43
C ARG A 36 -42.17 15.01 0.76
N LEU A 37 -43.36 15.59 0.85
CA LEU A 37 -44.61 14.83 0.99
C LEU A 37 -44.93 14.05 -0.28
N ASP A 38 -45.33 12.79 -0.12
CA ASP A 38 -45.91 11.97 -1.20
C ASP A 38 -47.41 12.28 -1.31
N LEU A 39 -47.72 13.43 -1.90
CA LEU A 39 -49.10 13.89 -2.07
C LEU A 39 -50.00 12.89 -2.83
N PRO A 40 -49.55 12.24 -3.92
CA PRO A 40 -50.34 11.19 -4.57
C PRO A 40 -50.71 10.04 -3.64
N ARG A 41 -49.76 9.58 -2.81
CA ARG A 41 -50.00 8.48 -1.85
C ARG A 41 -50.89 8.91 -0.68
N MET A 42 -50.86 10.19 -0.31
CA MET A 42 -51.69 10.77 0.76
C MET A 42 -53.15 10.94 0.32
N MET A 43 -53.40 11.40 -0.93
CA MET A 43 -54.75 11.69 -1.42
C MET A 43 -55.65 10.46 -1.58
N GLY A 44 -55.06 9.26 -1.70
CA GLY A 44 -55.79 8.00 -1.81
C GLY A 44 -56.13 7.31 -0.48
N GLN A 45 -55.80 7.92 0.68
CA GLN A 45 -55.98 7.30 1.99
C GLN A 45 -56.80 8.17 2.95
N PRO A 46 -57.53 7.57 3.90
CA PRO A 46 -58.24 8.32 4.94
C PRO A 46 -57.24 9.11 5.81
N PRO A 47 -57.68 10.22 6.45
CA PRO A 47 -56.82 11.03 7.31
C PRO A 47 -56.17 10.19 8.42
N GLN A 48 -54.85 10.27 8.55
CA GLN A 48 -54.06 9.57 9.57
C GLN A 48 -53.16 10.54 10.32
N MET A 49 -52.72 10.17 11.52
CA MET A 49 -51.72 10.92 12.30
C MET A 49 -50.29 10.78 11.76
N VAL A 50 -50.12 10.11 10.62
CA VAL A 50 -48.84 9.93 9.92
C VAL A 50 -48.98 10.35 8.46
N VAL A 51 -47.92 10.93 7.91
CA VAL A 51 -47.88 11.44 6.54
C VAL A 51 -46.78 10.73 5.74
N PRO A 52 -47.05 10.34 4.47
CA PRO A 52 -46.07 9.66 3.65
C PRO A 52 -45.03 10.66 3.15
N CYS A 53 -43.76 10.39 3.43
CA CYS A 53 -42.64 11.31 3.18
C CYS A 53 -41.53 10.61 2.40
N HIS A 54 -40.99 11.29 1.40
CA HIS A 54 -39.74 10.98 0.72
C HIS A 54 -38.62 11.87 1.26
N PHE A 55 -37.61 11.28 1.88
CA PHE A 55 -36.48 12.02 2.43
C PHE A 55 -35.16 11.32 2.17
N GLN A 56 -34.07 12.05 2.36
CA GLN A 56 -32.73 11.48 2.31
C GLN A 56 -32.27 11.19 3.74
N GLU A 57 -32.06 9.91 4.04
CA GLU A 57 -31.49 9.48 5.31
C GLU A 57 -29.99 9.34 5.16
N GLN A 58 -29.25 9.99 6.05
CA GLN A 58 -27.80 9.83 6.11
C GLN A 58 -27.47 8.56 6.89
N THR A 59 -26.91 7.55 6.23
CA THR A 59 -26.57 6.26 6.84
C THR A 59 -25.10 5.93 6.69
N SER A 60 -24.53 5.32 7.74
CA SER A 60 -23.21 4.67 7.71
C SER A 60 -23.29 3.21 7.27
N ASP A 61 -24.49 2.66 7.09
CA ASP A 61 -24.66 1.28 6.62
C ASP A 61 -24.48 1.20 5.09
N VAL A 62 -23.25 1.43 4.67
CA VAL A 62 -22.82 1.50 3.27
C VAL A 62 -21.77 0.43 2.99
N GLU A 63 -21.60 0.06 1.72
CA GLU A 63 -20.73 -1.04 1.31
C GLU A 63 -19.29 -0.87 1.82
N GLU A 64 -18.75 0.36 1.82
CA GLU A 64 -17.43 0.69 2.36
C GLU A 64 -17.27 0.19 3.80
N ASN A 65 -18.26 0.46 4.66
CA ASN A 65 -18.19 0.06 6.06
C ASN A 65 -18.53 -1.43 6.25
N ARG A 66 -19.41 -1.99 5.42
CA ARG A 66 -19.78 -3.41 5.45
C ARG A 66 -18.58 -4.31 5.13
N ILE A 67 -17.74 -3.92 4.17
CA ILE A 67 -16.49 -4.62 3.83
C ILE A 67 -15.55 -4.69 5.04
N LEU A 68 -15.38 -3.57 5.75
CA LEU A 68 -14.54 -3.51 6.95
C LEU A 68 -15.09 -4.44 8.05
N LEU A 69 -16.40 -4.34 8.32
CA LEU A 69 -17.08 -5.13 9.34
C LEU A 69 -16.99 -6.64 9.04
N TRP A 70 -17.29 -7.04 7.80
CA TRP A 70 -17.19 -8.42 7.36
C TRP A 70 -15.76 -8.96 7.48
N THR A 71 -14.76 -8.17 7.09
CA THR A 71 -13.36 -8.59 7.20
C THR A 71 -12.96 -8.84 8.66
N LEU A 72 -13.33 -7.93 9.58
CA LEU A 72 -13.06 -8.10 11.00
C LEU A 72 -13.80 -9.32 11.57
N HIS A 73 -15.02 -9.59 11.12
CA HIS A 73 -15.78 -10.80 11.48
C HIS A 73 -15.01 -12.07 11.09
N GLN A 74 -14.47 -12.13 9.87
CA GLN A 74 -13.68 -13.27 9.40
C GLN A 74 -12.38 -13.44 10.19
N LEU A 75 -11.64 -12.35 10.43
CA LEU A 75 -10.39 -12.35 11.19
C LEU A 75 -10.57 -12.89 12.62
N LEU A 76 -11.65 -12.51 13.29
CA LEU A 76 -11.94 -12.98 14.66
C LEU A 76 -12.25 -14.47 14.74
N ARG A 77 -12.54 -15.11 13.61
CA ARG A 77 -12.90 -16.53 13.48
C ARG A 77 -11.81 -17.38 12.83
N SER A 78 -10.74 -16.76 12.35
CA SER A 78 -9.73 -17.45 11.52
C SER A 78 -8.52 -17.99 12.27
N GLY A 79 -8.52 -17.95 13.61
CA GLY A 79 -7.37 -18.36 14.44
C GLY A 79 -6.11 -17.47 14.33
N LEU A 80 -6.07 -16.52 13.38
CA LEU A 80 -4.93 -15.64 13.09
C LEU A 80 -4.65 -14.57 14.17
N CYS A 81 -5.51 -14.47 15.18
CA CYS A 81 -5.46 -13.42 16.19
C CYS A 81 -5.03 -14.01 17.54
N THR A 82 -3.84 -13.66 17.98
CA THR A 82 -3.33 -13.93 19.34
C THR A 82 -4.14 -13.19 20.40
N GLU A 83 -4.02 -13.64 21.66
CA GLU A 83 -4.67 -12.99 22.81
C GLU A 83 -4.25 -11.52 22.99
N GLU A 84 -3.06 -11.13 22.53
CA GLU A 84 -2.61 -9.73 22.54
C GLU A 84 -3.29 -8.86 21.47
N THR A 85 -3.52 -9.40 20.26
CA THR A 85 -4.04 -8.63 19.12
C THR A 85 -5.57 -8.60 19.06
N ARG A 86 -6.21 -9.67 19.56
CA ARG A 86 -7.66 -9.89 19.56
C ARG A 86 -8.47 -8.76 20.21
N PRO A 87 -8.08 -8.14 21.34
CA PRO A 87 -8.84 -7.05 21.96
C PRO A 87 -8.99 -5.83 21.04
N THR A 88 -7.92 -5.47 20.33
CA THR A 88 -7.93 -4.32 19.40
C THR A 88 -8.87 -4.58 18.22
N ILE A 89 -8.83 -5.79 17.66
CA ILE A 89 -9.69 -6.20 16.54
C ILE A 89 -11.15 -6.24 16.98
N ARG A 90 -11.45 -6.78 18.18
CA ARG A 90 -12.80 -6.76 18.77
C ARG A 90 -13.33 -5.34 18.98
N ARG A 91 -12.48 -4.41 19.42
CA ARG A 91 -12.86 -2.99 19.57
C ARG A 91 -13.25 -2.37 18.23
N ALA A 92 -12.44 -2.59 17.19
CA ALA A 92 -12.75 -2.12 15.84
C ALA A 92 -14.05 -2.73 15.31
N TYR A 93 -14.29 -4.01 15.57
CA TYR A 93 -15.52 -4.70 15.16
C TYR A 93 -16.75 -4.08 15.82
N ARG A 94 -16.73 -3.89 17.15
CA ARG A 94 -17.84 -3.29 17.90
C ARG A 94 -18.16 -1.86 17.43
N LEU A 95 -17.13 -1.08 17.09
CA LEU A 95 -17.32 0.27 16.56
C LEU A 95 -18.21 0.27 15.29
N LEU A 96 -17.97 -0.67 14.37
CA LEU A 96 -18.73 -0.78 13.13
C LEU A 96 -20.10 -1.44 13.35
N ALA A 97 -20.15 -2.54 14.12
CA ALA A 97 -21.35 -3.34 14.34
C ALA A 97 -22.53 -2.55 14.93
N ASN A 98 -22.27 -1.43 15.60
CA ASN A 98 -23.31 -0.55 16.15
C ASN A 98 -24.14 0.17 15.07
N SER A 99 -23.62 0.33 13.85
CA SER A 99 -24.22 1.22 12.84
C SER A 99 -24.12 0.70 11.40
N VAL A 100 -23.70 -0.55 11.25
CA VAL A 100 -23.41 -1.20 9.96
C VAL A 100 -23.92 -2.63 10.03
N THR A 101 -24.63 -3.05 9.00
CA THR A 101 -25.20 -4.39 8.89
C THR A 101 -24.09 -5.37 8.49
N LEU A 102 -23.95 -6.48 9.21
CA LEU A 102 -23.03 -7.54 8.83
C LEU A 102 -23.54 -8.26 7.57
N GLN A 103 -22.80 -8.16 6.47
CA GLN A 103 -23.13 -8.83 5.21
C GLN A 103 -21.89 -9.51 4.61
N PRO A 104 -22.03 -10.73 4.05
CA PRO A 104 -20.94 -11.41 3.36
C PRO A 104 -20.35 -10.55 2.23
N CYS A 105 -19.03 -10.39 2.23
CA CYS A 105 -18.30 -9.68 1.19
C CYS A 105 -17.16 -10.55 0.63
N ARG A 106 -16.93 -10.47 -0.67
CA ARG A 106 -15.81 -11.12 -1.39
C ARG A 106 -14.67 -10.14 -1.61
N ALA A 107 -13.45 -10.67 -1.80
CA ALA A 107 -12.27 -9.83 -2.04
C ALA A 107 -12.36 -8.99 -3.32
N GLU A 108 -13.12 -9.43 -4.31
CA GLU A 108 -13.36 -8.73 -5.58
C GLU A 108 -14.12 -7.42 -5.36
N GLN A 109 -15.02 -7.35 -4.38
CA GLN A 109 -15.78 -6.14 -4.04
C GLN A 109 -14.89 -5.02 -3.47
N CYS A 110 -13.69 -5.38 -3.02
CA CYS A 110 -12.68 -4.42 -2.59
C CYS A 110 -11.87 -3.84 -3.77
N ARG A 111 -11.93 -4.46 -4.97
CA ARG A 111 -11.14 -4.04 -6.14
C ARG A 111 -11.87 -2.95 -6.93
N GLN A 112 -11.10 -2.10 -7.61
CA GLN A 112 -11.59 -1.06 -8.53
C GLN A 112 -12.64 -0.09 -7.96
N ARG A 113 -12.68 0.06 -6.64
CA ARG A 113 -13.54 1.06 -6.00
C ARG A 113 -13.05 2.47 -6.35
N ARG A 114 -14.00 3.36 -6.62
CA ARG A 114 -13.73 4.78 -6.78
C ARG A 114 -13.83 5.44 -5.41
N TYR A 115 -12.77 6.14 -5.03
CA TYR A 115 -12.72 6.89 -3.79
C TYR A 115 -12.83 8.38 -4.07
N ASP A 116 -13.65 9.07 -3.30
CA ASP A 116 -13.77 10.52 -3.28
C ASP A 116 -12.89 11.11 -2.16
N ARG A 117 -12.96 12.44 -1.99
CA ARG A 117 -12.20 13.14 -0.94
C ARG A 117 -12.61 12.73 0.48
N LEU A 118 -13.84 12.25 0.69
CA LEU A 118 -14.42 11.92 1.99
C LEU A 118 -14.13 10.48 2.44
N ASN A 119 -13.79 9.58 1.50
CA ASN A 119 -13.47 8.18 1.78
C ASN A 119 -12.11 7.71 1.23
N ARG A 120 -11.23 8.62 0.78
CA ARG A 120 -9.89 8.28 0.27
C ARG A 120 -9.05 7.41 1.22
N ASP A 121 -9.21 7.63 2.52
CA ASP A 121 -8.56 6.87 3.58
C ASP A 121 -9.05 5.42 3.70
N TYR A 122 -10.20 5.06 3.09
CA TYR A 122 -10.64 3.66 2.99
C TYR A 122 -9.83 2.86 1.97
N GLN A 123 -9.13 3.49 1.04
CA GLN A 123 -8.33 2.78 0.03
C GLN A 123 -7.31 1.81 0.64
N PRO A 124 -6.43 2.21 1.57
CA PRO A 124 -5.51 1.28 2.22
C PRO A 124 -6.24 0.24 3.09
N LEU A 125 -7.36 0.60 3.73
CA LEU A 125 -8.15 -0.33 4.55
C LEU A 125 -8.78 -1.43 3.69
N HIS A 126 -9.41 -1.07 2.58
CA HIS A 126 -9.98 -2.01 1.62
C HIS A 126 -8.92 -2.86 0.94
N ALA A 127 -7.70 -2.36 0.74
CA ALA A 127 -6.60 -3.18 0.24
C ALA A 127 -6.24 -4.31 1.25
N LEU A 128 -6.21 -4.00 2.54
CA LEU A 128 -6.03 -5.00 3.61
C LEU A 128 -7.23 -5.95 3.68
N CYS A 129 -8.46 -5.46 3.53
CA CYS A 129 -9.66 -6.31 3.44
C CYS A 129 -9.57 -7.27 2.25
N ALA A 130 -9.22 -6.78 1.07
CA ALA A 130 -9.05 -7.60 -0.12
C ALA A 130 -7.97 -8.68 0.06
N PHE A 131 -6.93 -8.36 0.84
CA PHE A 131 -5.88 -9.30 1.21
C PHE A 131 -6.43 -10.37 2.16
N PHE A 132 -7.06 -10.00 3.27
CA PHE A 132 -7.59 -10.98 4.22
C PHE A 132 -8.70 -11.84 3.61
N LEU A 133 -9.65 -11.26 2.89
CA LEU A 133 -10.76 -12.00 2.29
C LEU A 133 -10.32 -13.00 1.20
N ARG A 134 -9.11 -12.87 0.63
CA ARG A 134 -8.53 -13.87 -0.30
C ARG A 134 -7.90 -15.06 0.41
N HIS A 135 -7.29 -14.81 1.56
CA HIS A 135 -6.41 -15.78 2.21
C HIS A 135 -7.01 -16.36 3.48
N VAL A 136 -8.06 -15.75 4.04
CA VAL A 136 -8.78 -16.25 5.19
C VAL A 136 -9.98 -17.06 4.72
N ASN A 137 -9.85 -18.39 4.70
CA ASN A 137 -10.97 -19.28 4.45
C ASN A 137 -11.63 -19.66 5.79
N PRO A 138 -12.92 -19.35 6.01
CA PRO A 138 -13.67 -19.83 7.19
C PRO A 138 -14.00 -21.34 7.12
N SER A 139 -13.79 -21.98 5.97
CA SER A 139 -14.03 -23.41 5.78
C SER A 139 -12.81 -24.22 6.21
N LEU A 140 -12.72 -24.51 7.50
CA LEU A 140 -12.19 -25.75 8.07
C LEU A 140 -12.53 -25.70 9.57
N ASP A 141 -13.39 -26.64 9.97
CA ASP A 141 -13.82 -26.86 11.35
C ASP A 141 -12.63 -26.96 12.31
N ALA A 142 -12.91 -26.68 13.58
CA ALA A 142 -11.98 -26.74 14.70
C ALA A 142 -11.08 -27.99 14.63
N GLY A 143 -9.85 -27.79 14.18
CA GLY A 143 -8.80 -28.80 14.09
C GLY A 143 -7.53 -28.12 13.59
N GLU A 144 -6.48 -28.18 14.40
CA GLU A 144 -5.08 -27.80 14.12
C GLU A 144 -4.88 -26.92 12.86
N GLN A 145 -5.09 -25.61 13.00
CA GLN A 145 -5.03 -24.70 11.87
C GLN A 145 -3.58 -24.44 11.44
N GLU A 146 -3.21 -24.93 10.26
CA GLU A 146 -2.18 -24.31 9.44
C GLU A 146 -2.66 -22.89 9.11
N ALA A 147 -2.02 -21.88 9.71
CA ALA A 147 -2.27 -20.48 9.38
C ALA A 147 -2.18 -20.30 7.86
N PRO A 148 -3.12 -19.58 7.21
CA PRO A 148 -3.05 -19.35 5.77
C PRO A 148 -1.68 -18.80 5.39
N ALA A 149 -0.94 -19.58 4.60
CA ALA A 149 0.36 -19.21 4.11
C ALA A 149 0.22 -17.99 3.18
N PHE A 150 0.69 -16.84 3.65
CA PHE A 150 0.69 -15.61 2.87
C PHE A 150 1.71 -15.74 1.73
N LEU A 151 1.24 -16.00 0.50
CA LEU A 151 2.06 -15.94 -0.69
C LEU A 151 2.20 -14.48 -1.15
N VAL A 152 2.97 -13.69 -0.40
CA VAL A 152 3.43 -12.38 -0.86
C VAL A 152 4.73 -12.61 -1.63
N ASN A 153 4.79 -12.16 -2.88
CA ASN A 153 6.05 -12.11 -3.61
C ASN A 153 6.95 -11.06 -2.92
N SER A 154 7.85 -11.53 -2.05
CA SER A 154 8.71 -10.70 -1.22
C SER A 154 9.75 -9.93 -2.02
N GLU A 155 10.22 -10.49 -3.13
CA GLU A 155 11.10 -9.83 -4.09
C GLU A 155 10.44 -8.56 -4.66
N GLN A 156 9.23 -8.69 -5.22
CA GLN A 156 8.49 -7.55 -5.76
C GLN A 156 8.07 -6.55 -4.69
N LEU A 157 7.76 -7.02 -3.47
CA LEU A 157 7.43 -6.12 -2.37
C LEU A 157 8.64 -5.28 -1.97
N PHE A 158 9.82 -5.91 -1.85
CA PHE A 158 11.06 -5.24 -1.51
C PHE A 158 11.49 -4.25 -2.60
N GLU A 159 11.43 -4.65 -3.87
CA GLU A 159 11.67 -3.78 -5.03
C GLU A 159 10.82 -2.51 -4.95
N ARG A 160 9.49 -2.68 -4.82
CA ARG A 160 8.54 -1.56 -4.74
C ARG A 160 8.74 -0.70 -3.50
N PHE A 161 9.11 -1.32 -2.38
CA PHE A 161 9.40 -0.62 -1.15
C PHE A 161 10.61 0.30 -1.30
N VAL A 162 11.76 -0.23 -1.75
CA VAL A 162 12.99 0.57 -1.97
C VAL A 162 12.72 1.69 -2.96
N HIS A 163 12.05 1.39 -4.08
CA HIS A 163 11.69 2.41 -5.07
C HIS A 163 10.84 3.54 -4.47
N ARG A 164 9.75 3.19 -3.75
CA ARG A 164 8.85 4.21 -3.17
C ARG A 164 9.54 5.02 -2.08
N TRP A 165 10.37 4.39 -1.27
CA TRP A 165 11.13 5.08 -0.24
C TRP A 165 12.08 6.09 -0.89
N LEU A 166 12.83 5.68 -1.92
CA LEU A 166 13.73 6.59 -2.65
C LEU A 166 12.96 7.73 -3.34
N ALA A 167 11.83 7.43 -4.00
CA ALA A 167 11.02 8.46 -4.66
C ALA A 167 10.49 9.52 -3.68
N ALA A 168 10.18 9.13 -2.45
CA ALA A 168 9.72 10.06 -1.42
C ALA A 168 10.84 10.93 -0.83
N HIS A 169 12.11 10.53 -0.95
CA HIS A 169 13.23 11.17 -0.24
C HIS A 169 14.33 11.74 -1.14
N LEU A 170 14.43 11.31 -2.41
CA LEU A 170 15.45 11.75 -3.36
C LEU A 170 14.89 12.63 -4.48
N ALA A 171 13.62 12.47 -4.85
CA ALA A 171 13.03 13.26 -5.91
C ALA A 171 12.51 14.58 -5.35
N THR A 172 13.08 15.69 -5.79
CA THR A 172 12.46 17.00 -5.61
C THR A 172 11.10 16.99 -6.33
N PRO A 173 10.01 17.47 -5.71
CA PRO A 173 8.78 17.73 -6.44
C PRO A 173 9.10 18.69 -7.59
N GLN A 174 8.62 18.37 -8.80
CA GLN A 174 8.62 19.32 -9.90
C GLN A 174 7.89 20.59 -9.45
N SER A 175 8.65 21.63 -9.07
CA SER A 175 8.17 23.00 -9.14
C SER A 175 8.74 23.56 -10.45
N PRO A 176 7.92 23.87 -11.46
CA PRO A 176 8.40 24.41 -12.74
C PRO A 176 8.93 25.86 -12.64
N ALA A 177 9.32 26.35 -11.45
CA ALA A 177 9.42 27.79 -11.20
C ALA A 177 10.67 28.28 -10.49
N ASP A 178 11.57 27.41 -10.00
CA ASP A 178 12.76 27.87 -9.28
C ASP A 178 14.05 27.45 -10.01
N ASP A 179 14.54 28.34 -10.88
CA ASP A 179 15.85 28.32 -11.54
C ASP A 179 16.99 28.52 -10.52
N ALA A 180 17.12 27.63 -9.54
CA ALA A 180 18.27 27.58 -8.64
C ALA A 180 19.38 26.71 -9.27
N PRO A 181 20.50 27.29 -9.73
CA PRO A 181 21.59 26.52 -10.32
C PRO A 181 22.29 25.70 -9.24
N GLY A 182 22.00 24.39 -9.19
CA GLY A 182 22.64 23.46 -8.25
C GLY A 182 21.78 22.27 -7.82
N ALA A 183 20.46 22.34 -7.97
CA ALA A 183 19.61 21.17 -7.79
C ALA A 183 19.82 20.23 -8.98
N ARG A 184 20.53 19.11 -8.78
CA ARG A 184 20.54 18.05 -9.79
C ARG A 184 19.10 17.54 -9.87
N ASP A 185 18.47 17.70 -11.03
CA ASP A 185 17.17 17.09 -11.30
C ASP A 185 17.31 15.57 -11.27
N LEU A 186 17.16 15.01 -10.07
CA LEU A 186 17.23 13.59 -9.84
C LEU A 186 15.86 12.98 -10.12
N TYR A 187 15.83 12.08 -11.09
CA TYR A 187 14.63 11.35 -11.46
C TYR A 187 14.81 9.85 -11.25
N LEU A 188 13.79 9.19 -10.70
CA LEU A 188 13.75 7.74 -10.53
C LEU A 188 12.80 7.13 -11.54
N ALA A 189 13.32 6.23 -12.37
CA ALA A 189 12.53 5.41 -13.27
C ALA A 189 12.32 4.02 -12.63
N PRO A 190 11.09 3.67 -12.17
CA PRO A 190 10.77 2.31 -11.75
C PRO A 190 10.65 1.40 -12.96
N GLN A 191 11.16 0.18 -12.84
CA GLN A 191 10.93 -0.89 -13.82
C GLN A 191 11.21 -0.44 -15.26
N LEU A 192 12.29 0.33 -15.45
CA LEU A 192 12.66 0.89 -16.73
C LEU A 192 12.83 -0.25 -17.73
N ARG A 193 11.99 -0.23 -18.77
CA ARG A 193 12.10 -1.13 -19.91
C ARG A 193 13.11 -0.53 -20.86
N TYR A 194 14.19 -1.27 -21.10
CA TYR A 194 15.18 -0.91 -22.10
C TYR A 194 15.19 -1.98 -23.17
N ASP A 195 14.78 -1.58 -24.37
CA ASP A 195 14.69 -2.45 -25.53
C ASP A 195 16.05 -2.38 -26.24
N LEU A 196 16.85 -3.45 -26.11
CA LEU A 196 18.20 -3.49 -26.69
C LEU A 196 18.15 -4.03 -28.14
N ALA A 197 17.11 -4.79 -28.46
CA ALA A 197 16.67 -5.25 -29.78
C ALA A 197 15.18 -5.62 -29.69
N ASP A 198 14.49 -5.82 -30.83
CA ASP A 198 13.03 -6.10 -30.90
C ASP A 198 12.56 -7.30 -30.02
N GLU A 199 13.47 -8.18 -29.60
CA GLU A 199 13.19 -9.38 -28.80
C GLU A 199 13.79 -9.37 -27.39
N LEU A 200 14.64 -8.39 -27.04
CA LEU A 200 15.42 -8.36 -25.79
C LEU A 200 15.12 -7.10 -24.97
N ASN A 201 14.21 -7.28 -24.01
CA ASN A 201 13.76 -6.21 -23.12
C ASN A 201 14.33 -6.44 -21.71
N PHE A 202 15.15 -5.50 -21.25
CA PHE A 202 15.62 -5.50 -19.87
C PHE A 202 14.63 -4.75 -18.99
N ARG A 203 14.31 -5.32 -17.82
CA ARG A 203 13.55 -4.61 -16.77
C ARG A 203 14.51 -4.27 -15.65
N ILE A 204 14.91 -3.01 -15.56
CA ILE A 204 15.77 -2.49 -14.50
C ILE A 204 14.86 -2.11 -13.33
N ASP A 205 15.08 -2.69 -12.15
CA ASP A 205 14.26 -2.42 -10.96
C ASP A 205 14.16 -0.92 -10.66
N ILE A 206 15.32 -0.26 -10.53
CA ILE A 206 15.44 1.16 -10.21
C ILE A 206 16.59 1.77 -11.01
N ALA A 207 16.32 2.85 -11.74
CA ALA A 207 17.36 3.67 -12.36
C ALA A 207 17.25 5.12 -11.87
N LEU A 208 18.37 5.67 -11.41
CA LEU A 208 18.52 7.06 -11.00
C LEU A 208 19.15 7.86 -12.15
N PHE A 209 18.50 8.94 -12.52
CA PHE A 209 18.92 9.86 -13.57
C PHE A 209 19.32 11.21 -12.96
N ALA A 210 20.26 11.88 -13.61
CA ALA A 210 20.50 13.31 -13.43
C ALA A 210 20.29 13.98 -14.80
N GLY A 211 19.19 14.71 -14.96
CA GLY A 211 18.71 15.12 -16.29
C GLY A 211 18.31 13.90 -17.13
N ASP A 212 18.85 13.80 -18.34
CA ASP A 212 18.63 12.71 -19.30
C ASP A 212 19.60 11.52 -19.12
N LYS A 213 20.60 11.67 -18.23
CA LYS A 213 21.66 10.68 -18.06
C LYS A 213 21.41 9.77 -16.87
N ALA A 214 21.35 8.45 -17.13
CA ALA A 214 21.38 7.46 -16.06
C ALA A 214 22.74 7.52 -15.33
N ILE A 215 22.71 7.78 -14.03
CA ILE A 215 23.92 7.89 -13.18
C ILE A 215 24.14 6.65 -12.33
N CYS A 216 23.07 5.93 -11.99
CA CYS A 216 23.12 4.73 -11.18
C CYS A 216 21.95 3.80 -11.52
N VAL A 217 22.23 2.51 -11.67
CA VAL A 217 21.19 1.47 -11.67
C VAL A 217 21.26 0.68 -10.37
N MET A 218 20.10 0.30 -9.85
CA MET A 218 19.99 -0.52 -8.66
C MET A 218 19.11 -1.73 -8.95
N ASP A 219 19.60 -2.90 -8.54
CA ASP A 219 18.90 -4.17 -8.64
C ASP A 219 18.68 -4.70 -7.21
N THR A 220 17.42 -4.97 -6.89
CA THR A 220 17.00 -5.35 -5.53
C THR A 220 16.90 -6.85 -5.41
N LYS A 221 17.41 -7.40 -4.31
CA LYS A 221 17.46 -8.85 -4.09
C LYS A 221 16.99 -9.18 -2.68
N TYR A 222 15.81 -9.80 -2.56
CA TYR A 222 15.26 -10.25 -1.27
C TYR A 222 15.87 -11.59 -0.84
N LYS A 223 17.15 -11.56 -0.45
CA LYS A 223 17.92 -12.72 0.02
C LYS A 223 19.06 -12.29 0.94
N ALA A 224 19.57 -13.22 1.73
CA ALA A 224 20.66 -13.01 2.67
C ALA A 224 21.78 -14.04 2.42
N PRO A 225 22.58 -13.90 1.34
CA PRO A 225 23.69 -14.81 1.10
C PRO A 225 24.74 -14.70 2.22
N ASN A 226 25.31 -15.84 2.62
CA ASN A 226 26.32 -15.92 3.68
C ASN A 226 27.73 -15.42 3.24
N GLY A 227 27.82 -14.69 2.13
CA GLY A 227 29.09 -14.32 1.51
C GLY A 227 28.92 -13.24 0.45
N LEU A 228 29.59 -13.44 -0.69
CA LEU A 228 29.52 -12.52 -1.82
C LEU A 228 28.14 -12.61 -2.52
N PRO A 229 27.73 -11.53 -3.20
CA PRO A 229 26.63 -11.58 -4.17
C PRO A 229 26.79 -12.70 -5.19
N ALA A 230 25.67 -13.25 -5.66
CA ALA A 230 25.70 -14.30 -6.67
C ALA A 230 26.21 -13.75 -8.01
N ALA A 231 27.01 -14.54 -8.74
CA ALA A 231 27.57 -14.12 -10.02
C ALA A 231 26.49 -13.70 -11.03
N ALA A 232 25.33 -14.36 -11.01
CA ALA A 232 24.17 -14.00 -11.84
C ALA A 232 23.63 -12.60 -11.51
N ASP A 233 23.54 -12.22 -10.23
CA ASP A 233 23.08 -10.89 -9.82
C ASP A 233 24.07 -9.81 -10.31
N VAL A 234 25.37 -10.10 -10.19
CA VAL A 234 26.45 -9.23 -10.65
C VAL A 234 26.39 -9.02 -12.16
N GLN A 235 26.24 -10.11 -12.93
CA GLN A 235 26.11 -10.04 -14.38
C GLN A 235 24.88 -9.25 -14.81
N GLN A 236 23.74 -9.47 -14.15
CA GLN A 236 22.48 -8.79 -14.42
C GLN A 236 22.61 -7.27 -14.23
N VAL A 237 23.10 -6.82 -13.06
CA VAL A 237 23.19 -5.38 -12.77
C VAL A 237 24.25 -4.68 -13.62
N LEU A 238 25.34 -5.37 -14.00
CA LEU A 238 26.33 -4.84 -14.94
C LEU A 238 25.76 -4.69 -16.36
N ALA A 239 24.96 -5.65 -16.83
CA ALA A 239 24.26 -5.55 -18.11
C ALA A 239 23.30 -4.34 -18.11
N TYR A 240 22.57 -4.13 -17.02
CA TYR A 240 21.72 -2.95 -16.85
C TYR A 240 22.50 -1.64 -16.91
N ALA A 241 23.58 -1.54 -16.14
CA ALA A 241 24.42 -0.35 -16.11
C ALA A 241 25.01 -0.03 -17.49
N HIS A 242 25.45 -1.06 -18.22
CA HIS A 242 25.96 -0.90 -19.58
C HIS A 242 24.87 -0.45 -20.57
N ALA A 243 23.68 -1.06 -20.51
CA ALA A 243 22.56 -0.74 -21.40
C ALA A 243 22.16 0.74 -21.32
N VAL A 244 22.13 1.32 -20.12
CA VAL A 244 21.79 2.74 -19.92
C VAL A 244 23.02 3.65 -19.75
N GLN A 245 24.23 3.14 -20.00
CA GLN A 245 25.50 3.87 -19.87
C GLN A 245 25.74 4.50 -18.49
N ALA A 246 25.19 3.90 -17.42
CA ALA A 246 25.42 4.31 -16.04
C ALA A 246 26.83 3.91 -15.58
N ARG A 247 27.47 4.80 -14.81
CA ARG A 247 28.80 4.54 -14.22
C ARG A 247 28.75 3.86 -12.85
N GLN A 248 27.55 3.72 -12.29
CA GLN A 248 27.34 3.07 -11.00
C GLN A 248 26.27 1.98 -11.11
N ALA A 249 26.56 0.85 -10.45
CA ALA A 249 25.67 -0.29 -10.32
C ALA A 249 25.60 -0.66 -8.83
N VAL A 250 24.40 -0.89 -8.32
CA VAL A 250 24.19 -1.19 -6.90
C VAL A 250 23.29 -2.41 -6.74
N LEU A 251 23.77 -3.43 -6.03
CA LEU A 251 22.94 -4.51 -5.53
C LEU A 251 22.40 -4.14 -4.15
N VAL A 252 21.09 -4.20 -3.98
CA VAL A 252 20.40 -3.80 -2.74
C VAL A 252 19.79 -5.01 -2.07
N TYR A 253 20.15 -5.25 -0.82
CA TYR A 253 19.67 -6.39 -0.03
C TYR A 253 18.85 -5.92 1.20
N PRO A 254 17.93 -6.74 1.74
CA PRO A 254 17.16 -6.39 2.94
C PRO A 254 18.00 -6.46 4.23
N VAL A 255 19.22 -7.01 4.16
CA VAL A 255 20.16 -7.16 5.27
C VAL A 255 21.59 -6.88 4.81
N ARG A 256 22.45 -6.46 5.74
CA ARG A 256 23.87 -6.24 5.44
C ARG A 256 24.56 -7.58 5.18
N LEU A 257 25.21 -7.69 4.03
CA LEU A 257 25.99 -8.90 3.70
C LEU A 257 27.28 -8.96 4.53
N PRO A 258 27.76 -10.16 4.92
CA PRO A 258 29.04 -10.31 5.60
C PRO A 258 30.23 -9.81 4.77
N ARG A 259 30.14 -9.91 3.44
CA ARG A 259 31.16 -9.48 2.50
C ARG A 259 30.54 -8.57 1.43
N PRO A 260 30.43 -7.26 1.68
CA PRO A 260 29.94 -6.33 0.68
C PRO A 260 30.95 -6.16 -0.46
N LEU A 261 30.44 -5.98 -1.68
CA LEU A 261 31.20 -5.58 -2.86
C LEU A 261 31.36 -4.05 -2.92
N ASP A 262 32.56 -3.61 -3.29
CA ASP A 262 32.83 -2.29 -3.86
C ASP A 262 34.02 -2.43 -4.81
N ILE A 263 33.72 -2.64 -6.09
CA ILE A 263 34.72 -2.92 -7.14
C ILE A 263 34.38 -2.13 -8.40
N THR A 264 35.37 -1.92 -9.27
CA THR A 264 35.15 -1.30 -10.59
C THR A 264 35.42 -2.30 -11.69
N ILE A 265 34.44 -2.51 -12.57
CA ILE A 265 34.51 -3.42 -13.72
C ILE A 265 34.16 -2.62 -14.97
N HIS A 266 35.07 -2.57 -15.95
CA HIS A 266 34.85 -1.86 -17.23
C HIS A 266 34.34 -0.41 -17.08
N GLY A 267 34.86 0.33 -16.09
CA GLY A 267 34.46 1.72 -15.82
C GLY A 267 33.13 1.88 -15.06
N ILE A 268 32.49 0.79 -14.66
CA ILE A 268 31.28 0.77 -13.83
C ILE A 268 31.68 0.40 -12.41
N ARG A 269 31.40 1.29 -11.44
CA ARG A 269 31.58 0.99 -10.02
C ARG A 269 30.38 0.18 -9.51
N LEU A 270 30.62 -1.09 -9.21
CA LEU A 270 29.66 -2.03 -8.65
C LEU A 270 29.78 -2.08 -7.13
N ARG A 271 28.67 -1.84 -6.43
CA ARG A 271 28.58 -1.94 -4.97
C ARG A 271 27.46 -2.89 -4.55
N SER A 272 27.58 -3.50 -3.37
CA SER A 272 26.45 -4.12 -2.69
C SER A 272 26.19 -3.41 -1.36
N THR A 273 24.96 -3.01 -1.12
CA THR A 273 24.51 -2.31 0.09
C THR A 273 23.22 -2.97 0.61
N SER A 274 22.75 -2.50 1.75
CA SER A 274 21.53 -2.97 2.38
C SER A 274 20.57 -1.84 2.69
N PHE A 275 19.29 -2.08 2.45
CA PHE A 275 18.20 -1.35 3.07
C PHE A 275 17.64 -2.25 4.17
N ASP A 276 18.05 -2.01 5.41
CA ASP A 276 17.61 -2.82 6.55
C ASP A 276 16.12 -2.60 6.83
N VAL A 277 15.33 -3.65 6.63
CA VAL A 277 13.87 -3.64 6.85
C VAL A 277 13.46 -4.09 8.25
N SER A 278 14.41 -4.47 9.09
CA SER A 278 14.15 -4.99 10.45
C SER A 278 14.08 -3.91 11.53
N GLY A 279 14.65 -2.73 11.26
CA GLY A 279 14.75 -1.61 12.20
C GLY A 279 13.89 -0.40 11.82
N ASP A 280 14.36 0.78 12.23
CA ASP A 280 13.78 2.06 11.81
C ASP A 280 14.04 2.29 10.31
N LEU A 281 12.98 2.24 9.51
CA LEU A 281 13.03 2.33 8.06
C LEU A 281 13.54 3.69 7.57
N ASP A 282 13.29 4.78 8.30
CA ASP A 282 13.73 6.10 7.90
C ASP A 282 15.22 6.29 8.20
N ALA A 283 15.68 5.78 9.35
CA ALA A 283 17.11 5.75 9.65
C ALA A 283 17.87 4.83 8.67
N ALA A 284 17.33 3.64 8.39
CA ALA A 284 17.90 2.70 7.43
C ALA A 284 17.95 3.28 6.02
N GLY A 285 16.88 3.95 5.58
CA GLY A 285 16.83 4.57 4.26
C GLY A 285 17.79 5.76 4.13
N ARG A 286 17.93 6.61 5.17
CA ARG A 286 18.95 7.68 5.18
C ARG A 286 20.37 7.09 5.07
N ALA A 287 20.67 6.05 5.84
CA ALA A 287 21.95 5.37 5.77
C ALA A 287 22.19 4.73 4.38
N PHE A 288 21.16 4.13 3.79
CA PHE A 288 21.19 3.59 2.44
C PHE A 288 21.51 4.68 1.41
N VAL A 289 20.84 5.85 1.48
CA VAL A 289 21.12 7.01 0.61
C VAL A 289 22.57 7.48 0.74
N THR A 290 23.11 7.59 1.95
CA THR A 290 24.52 7.96 2.16
C THR A 290 25.46 6.95 1.53
N GLN A 291 25.14 5.64 1.61
CA GLN A 291 25.97 4.59 1.03
C GLN A 291 25.94 4.59 -0.50
N ILE A 292 24.81 4.88 -1.14
CA ILE A 292 24.76 5.07 -2.60
C ILE A 292 25.31 6.45 -3.01
N GLY A 293 25.29 7.42 -2.11
CA GLY A 293 25.54 8.87 -2.24
C GLY A 293 26.98 9.34 -2.46
N GLY A 294 27.78 8.61 -3.23
CA GLY A 294 28.90 9.21 -3.97
C GLY A 294 28.45 10.03 -5.19
N VAL A 295 27.20 10.51 -5.20
CA VAL A 295 26.53 11.16 -6.35
C VAL A 295 25.99 12.56 -6.01
N GLY A 296 26.40 13.12 -4.89
CA GLY A 296 26.10 14.50 -4.49
C GLY A 296 26.10 14.60 -2.98
N GLU A 297 27.00 15.42 -2.44
CA GLU A 297 27.05 15.75 -1.02
C GLU A 297 25.67 16.24 -0.56
N VAL A 298 24.99 15.44 0.26
CA VAL A 298 23.89 15.92 1.10
C VAL A 298 24.53 16.59 2.30
N GLN A 299 25.04 17.81 2.10
CA GLN A 299 25.17 18.78 3.18
C GLN A 299 23.88 19.61 3.19
N GLY A 300 23.11 19.51 4.27
CA GLY A 300 21.89 20.29 4.46
C GLY A 300 20.73 19.50 5.07
N ILE A 301 20.95 18.90 6.24
CA ILE A 301 19.92 18.76 7.28
C ILE A 301 20.42 19.59 8.46
#